data_AF-A0A4U1JDK7-F1
#
_entry.id   AF-A0A4U1JDK7-F1
#
_cell.length_a   1.000
_cell.length_b   1.000
_cell.length_c   1.000
_cell.angle_alpha   90.00
_cell.angle_beta   90.00
_cell.angle_gamma   90.00
#
_symmetry.space_group_name_H-M   'P 1'
#
loop_
_entity.id
_entity.type
_entity.pdbx_description
1 polymer ?
#
loop_
_entity_poly.entity_id
_entity_poly.type
_entity_poly.pdbx_seq_one_letter_code
_entity_poly.pdbx_strand_id
1 'polypeptide(L)'
;MKPLRLNKRTETIVGRLALVATGALFLGVMAFVAVRDVSAPALTAAVHLPALPSAKPPAPPEVTPEARVEPRTRADQHLSREGYTLVSAGALFVPWSFASADGTFDLLIHFHGNAELVAESVAAAGLSALVLVVNVGVGSGAYDTRYGPPGMLDFDVARVVETASARGLRGARLGRLALAAWSAGYGAIGRILARDEAFSRVSAVLLCDALHSNFVNKGSREVDMERIAPFVRFADKAAAGEKLFVMTHSEIGEFRYATTTETSDAILRALGIERSRTIGWPDRPAFPLGRAVMSTERWLEQRSEAQRGDLHIAGYRGFKEDDHIAHLAQMSSTVLPALVAYWKRSSRQD
;
A
#
# COMPACT_ATOMS: atom_id res chain seq x y z
N MET A 1 54.78 6.15 43.36
CA MET A 1 55.00 4.86 44.06
C MET A 1 53.65 4.37 44.59
N LYS A 2 53.26 3.16 44.17
CA LYS A 2 52.09 2.34 44.52
C LYS A 2 50.66 2.76 44.08
N PRO A 3 49.82 1.74 43.75
CA PRO A 3 48.82 1.76 42.67
C PRO A 3 47.40 1.49 43.18
N LEU A 4 46.36 1.44 42.32
CA LEU A 4 45.09 0.72 42.50
C LEU A 4 44.17 1.10 41.31
N ARG A 5 43.32 0.28 40.70
CA ARG A 5 43.04 -1.16 40.69
C ARG A 5 42.08 -1.39 39.51
N LEU A 6 42.26 -2.47 38.76
CA LEU A 6 41.24 -3.01 37.85
C LEU A 6 39.98 -3.41 38.65
N ASN A 7 38.80 -3.23 38.07
CA ASN A 7 37.66 -4.07 38.40
C ASN A 7 36.90 -4.47 37.13
N LYS A 8 36.96 -5.77 36.85
CA LYS A 8 36.05 -6.49 35.95
C LYS A 8 34.75 -6.73 36.71
N ARG A 9 33.60 -6.50 36.07
CA ARG A 9 32.37 -7.26 36.35
C ARG A 9 31.69 -7.61 35.04
N THR A 10 31.84 -8.89 34.72
CA THR A 10 31.03 -9.67 33.80
C THR A 10 29.77 -10.06 34.56
N GLU A 11 28.57 -9.72 34.07
CA GLU A 11 27.37 -10.52 34.35
C GLU A 11 26.45 -10.55 33.13
N THR A 12 26.26 -11.79 32.69
CA THR A 12 25.39 -12.34 31.65
C THR A 12 23.91 -12.12 31.96
N ILE A 13 23.13 -11.66 30.98
CA ILE A 13 21.66 -11.75 31.02
C ILE A 13 21.22 -12.67 29.89
N VAL A 14 20.82 -13.88 30.28
CA VAL A 14 20.20 -14.91 29.44
C VAL A 14 18.73 -14.56 29.24
N GLY A 15 18.32 -14.43 27.98
CA GLY A 15 16.92 -14.22 27.59
C GLY A 15 16.07 -15.45 27.89
N ARG A 16 14.91 -15.22 28.52
CA ARG A 16 13.87 -16.24 28.72
C ARG A 16 12.85 -16.16 27.58
N LEU A 17 12.83 -17.19 26.73
CA LEU A 17 11.69 -17.54 25.89
C LEU A 17 10.54 -18.02 26.78
N ALA A 18 9.33 -17.51 26.55
CA ALA A 18 8.11 -18.10 27.09
C ALA A 18 7.26 -18.65 25.93
N LEU A 19 7.20 -19.98 25.89
CA LEU A 19 6.33 -20.82 25.09
C LEU A 19 4.94 -20.84 25.74
N VAL A 20 3.86 -20.59 24.99
CA VAL A 20 2.50 -20.95 25.42
C VAL A 20 1.80 -21.68 24.29
N ALA A 21 1.47 -22.93 24.58
CA ALA A 21 0.67 -23.82 23.76
C ALA A 21 -0.72 -24.03 24.38
N THR A 22 -1.64 -24.47 23.51
CA THR A 22 -2.86 -25.28 23.74
C THR A 22 -4.13 -24.65 24.31
N GLY A 23 -5.24 -24.95 23.64
CA GLY A 23 -6.60 -24.87 24.17
C GLY A 23 -7.71 -24.92 23.12
N ALA A 24 -7.96 -26.09 22.52
CA ALA A 24 -9.16 -26.38 21.75
C ALA A 24 -10.18 -27.12 22.63
N LEU A 25 -11.47 -26.74 22.59
CA LEU A 25 -12.65 -27.64 22.58
C LEU A 25 -13.96 -26.81 22.58
N PHE A 26 -14.93 -27.15 21.73
CA PHE A 26 -16.33 -27.39 22.14
C PHE A 26 -17.12 -28.13 21.03
N LEU A 27 -17.77 -29.23 21.42
CA LEU A 27 -18.74 -30.07 20.70
C LEU A 27 -20.05 -29.31 20.40
N GLY A 28 -20.73 -29.55 19.25
CA GLY A 28 -21.90 -30.45 19.11
C GLY A 28 -23.24 -29.65 19.15
N VAL A 29 -24.38 -29.93 18.49
CA VAL A 29 -24.97 -31.13 17.86
C VAL A 29 -26.36 -30.72 17.25
N MET A 30 -26.76 -31.32 16.09
CA MET A 30 -28.15 -31.60 15.58
C MET A 30 -29.09 -30.46 15.15
N ALA A 31 -30.08 -30.58 14.24
CA ALA A 31 -30.51 -31.59 13.24
C ALA A 31 -31.60 -30.97 12.31
N PHE A 32 -31.82 -31.64 11.17
CA PHE A 32 -32.82 -31.48 10.10
C PHE A 32 -34.28 -31.19 10.51
N VAL A 33 -35.02 -30.46 9.65
CA VAL A 33 -36.33 -30.89 9.07
C VAL A 33 -36.53 -30.22 7.70
N ALA A 34 -36.88 -31.02 6.69
CA ALA A 34 -37.37 -30.60 5.38
C ALA A 34 -38.90 -30.75 5.32
N VAL A 35 -39.60 -29.84 4.63
CA VAL A 35 -41.00 -30.05 4.19
C VAL A 35 -41.17 -29.51 2.77
N ARG A 36 -41.76 -30.36 1.92
CA ARG A 36 -42.06 -30.16 0.49
C ARG A 36 -43.44 -29.57 0.25
N ASP A 37 -43.53 -28.84 -0.87
CA ASP A 37 -44.62 -28.67 -1.86
C ASP A 37 -46.10 -28.72 -1.45
N VAL A 38 -46.83 -27.67 -1.88
CA VAL A 38 -48.24 -27.78 -2.25
C VAL A 38 -48.49 -26.98 -3.53
N SER A 39 -48.87 -27.69 -4.60
CA SER A 39 -49.37 -27.15 -5.86
C SER A 39 -50.88 -26.91 -5.79
N ALA A 40 -51.38 -25.86 -6.42
CA ALA A 40 -52.82 -25.58 -6.59
C ALA A 40 -53.22 -25.66 -8.07
N PRO A 41 -54.44 -26.11 -8.42
CA PRO A 41 -54.86 -26.35 -9.80
C PRO A 41 -55.49 -25.09 -10.42
N ALA A 42 -55.22 -24.84 -11.70
CA ALA A 42 -55.88 -23.81 -12.50
C ALA A 42 -56.94 -24.45 -13.41
N LEU A 43 -58.20 -24.06 -13.22
CA LEU A 43 -59.31 -24.26 -14.15
C LEU A 43 -59.11 -23.38 -15.39
N THR A 44 -59.21 -23.95 -16.59
CA THR A 44 -59.34 -23.17 -17.83
C THR A 44 -60.43 -23.77 -18.71
N ALA A 45 -61.40 -22.91 -19.04
CA ALA A 45 -62.52 -23.19 -19.93
C ALA A 45 -62.06 -23.23 -21.40
N ALA A 46 -62.61 -24.16 -22.16
CA ALA A 46 -62.35 -24.33 -23.58
C ALA A 46 -63.24 -23.40 -24.42
N VAL A 47 -62.62 -22.60 -25.29
CA VAL A 47 -63.29 -21.89 -26.39
C VAL A 47 -62.74 -22.47 -27.69
N HIS A 48 -63.62 -23.02 -28.52
CA HIS A 48 -63.31 -23.52 -29.86
C HIS A 48 -63.12 -22.36 -30.84
N LEU A 49 -61.96 -22.33 -31.51
CA LEU A 49 -61.68 -21.50 -32.69
C LEU A 49 -61.36 -22.41 -33.88
N PRO A 50 -61.78 -22.05 -35.11
CA PRO A 50 -61.62 -22.90 -36.29
C PRO A 50 -60.16 -22.98 -36.75
N ALA A 51 -59.80 -24.11 -37.35
CA ALA A 51 -58.44 -24.43 -37.80
C ALA A 51 -58.04 -23.59 -39.03
N LEU A 52 -56.94 -22.85 -38.90
CA LEU A 52 -56.22 -22.23 -40.03
C LEU A 52 -55.32 -23.27 -40.72
N PRO A 53 -55.07 -23.14 -42.04
CA PRO A 53 -54.23 -24.07 -42.79
C PRO A 53 -52.81 -24.12 -42.23
N SER A 54 -52.32 -25.34 -41.97
CA SER A 54 -51.03 -25.62 -41.36
C SER A 54 -49.89 -25.30 -42.33
N ALA A 55 -49.29 -24.11 -42.19
CA ALA A 55 -47.99 -23.83 -42.74
C ALA A 55 -46.94 -24.56 -41.90
N LYS A 56 -46.16 -25.44 -42.52
CA LYS A 56 -45.06 -26.16 -41.89
C LYS A 56 -44.08 -25.14 -41.28
N PRO A 57 -43.82 -25.14 -39.96
CA PRO A 57 -42.87 -24.20 -39.37
C PRO A 57 -41.49 -24.39 -40.01
N PRO A 58 -40.74 -23.31 -40.30
CA PRO A 58 -39.34 -23.44 -40.70
C PRO A 58 -38.58 -24.17 -39.59
N ALA A 59 -37.68 -25.07 -39.97
CA ALA A 59 -36.82 -25.75 -39.02
C ALA A 59 -36.08 -24.69 -38.17
N PRO A 60 -35.97 -24.89 -36.83
CA PRO A 60 -35.16 -24.01 -36.01
C PRO A 60 -33.74 -23.93 -36.60
N PRO A 61 -33.10 -22.75 -36.63
CA PRO A 61 -31.69 -22.68 -36.99
C PRO A 61 -30.92 -23.66 -36.11
N GLU A 62 -30.06 -24.46 -36.72
CA GLU A 62 -29.18 -25.38 -36.04
C GLU A 62 -28.28 -24.54 -35.13
N VAL A 63 -28.63 -24.51 -33.83
CA VAL A 63 -27.83 -23.84 -32.82
C VAL A 63 -26.57 -24.68 -32.71
N THR A 64 -25.52 -24.25 -33.41
CA THR A 64 -24.17 -24.74 -33.17
C THR A 64 -23.94 -24.55 -31.67
N PRO A 65 -23.59 -25.59 -30.90
CA PRO A 65 -23.25 -25.38 -29.50
C PRO A 65 -22.14 -24.34 -29.49
N GLU A 66 -22.42 -23.14 -28.96
CA GLU A 66 -21.37 -22.19 -28.63
C GLU A 66 -20.34 -23.00 -27.86
N ALA A 67 -19.14 -23.12 -28.43
CA ALA A 67 -18.06 -23.85 -27.81
C ALA A 67 -17.97 -23.35 -26.37
N ARG A 68 -18.27 -24.24 -25.41
CA ARG A 68 -18.23 -23.95 -24.00
C ARG A 68 -16.83 -23.40 -23.74
N VAL A 69 -16.72 -22.08 -23.60
CA VAL A 69 -15.45 -21.45 -23.29
C VAL A 69 -15.13 -21.97 -21.90
N GLU A 70 -14.21 -22.93 -21.82
CA GLU A 70 -13.68 -23.41 -20.55
C GLU A 70 -13.35 -22.18 -19.70
N PRO A 71 -13.85 -22.09 -18.46
CA PRO A 71 -13.62 -20.92 -17.63
C PRO A 71 -12.12 -20.67 -17.60
N ARG A 72 -11.69 -19.54 -18.17
CA ARG A 72 -10.27 -19.19 -18.22
C ARG A 72 -9.77 -19.25 -16.79
N THR A 73 -8.87 -20.19 -16.52
CA THR A 73 -8.25 -20.31 -15.21
C THR A 73 -7.65 -18.97 -14.83
N ARG A 74 -7.79 -18.55 -13.58
CA ARG A 74 -7.20 -17.28 -13.13
C ARG A 74 -5.68 -17.35 -13.31
N ALA A 75 -5.08 -16.24 -13.73
CA ALA A 75 -3.64 -16.14 -13.94
C ALA A 75 -2.82 -16.40 -12.66
N ASP A 76 -3.41 -16.13 -11.49
CA ASP A 76 -2.80 -16.33 -10.18
C ASP A 76 -3.12 -17.68 -9.51
N GLN A 77 -3.77 -18.63 -10.22
CA GLN A 77 -4.16 -19.92 -9.64
C GLN A 77 -2.97 -20.71 -9.06
N HIS A 78 -1.79 -20.59 -9.66
CA HIS A 78 -0.56 -21.27 -9.23
C HIS A 78 0.46 -20.33 -8.59
N LEU A 79 0.05 -19.10 -8.24
CA LEU A 79 0.94 -18.11 -7.68
C LEU A 79 1.37 -18.49 -6.25
N SER A 80 2.67 -18.71 -6.06
CA SER A 80 3.26 -18.88 -4.74
C SER A 80 3.30 -17.54 -3.98
N ARG A 81 2.73 -17.58 -2.77
CA ARG A 81 2.64 -16.44 -1.84
C ARG A 81 3.56 -16.59 -0.64
N GLU A 82 4.31 -17.69 -0.59
CA GLU A 82 5.16 -18.01 0.54
C GLU A 82 6.40 -17.11 0.58
N GLY A 83 6.64 -16.52 1.75
CA GLY A 83 7.81 -15.69 2.04
C GLY A 83 8.04 -14.56 1.04
N TYR A 84 9.29 -14.08 1.01
CA TYR A 84 9.75 -13.06 0.07
C TYR A 84 10.82 -13.60 -0.87
N THR A 85 10.98 -12.96 -2.02
CA THR A 85 12.09 -13.21 -2.94
C THR A 85 12.91 -11.94 -3.03
N LEU A 86 14.24 -12.06 -2.96
CA LEU A 86 15.11 -10.92 -3.19
C LEU A 86 15.07 -10.53 -4.68
N VAL A 87 14.73 -9.27 -4.94
CA VAL A 87 14.58 -8.69 -6.26
C VAL A 87 15.35 -7.38 -6.29
N SER A 88 16.40 -7.32 -7.11
CA SER A 88 17.29 -6.14 -7.15
C SER A 88 17.88 -5.88 -5.75
N ALA A 89 17.54 -4.75 -5.14
CA ALA A 89 17.96 -4.36 -3.80
C ALA A 89 16.82 -4.44 -2.75
N GLY A 90 15.74 -5.14 -3.06
CA GLY A 90 14.57 -5.25 -2.19
C GLY A 90 14.05 -6.66 -2.01
N ALA A 91 13.10 -6.80 -1.07
CA ALA A 91 12.34 -8.01 -0.83
C ALA A 91 10.95 -7.87 -1.47
N LEU A 92 10.63 -8.76 -2.42
CA LEU A 92 9.32 -8.83 -3.07
C LEU A 92 8.41 -9.78 -2.31
N PHE A 93 7.26 -9.27 -1.92
CA PHE A 93 6.18 -10.01 -1.27
C PHE A 93 4.97 -10.12 -2.21
N VAL A 94 4.21 -11.19 -2.04
CA VAL A 94 2.90 -11.40 -2.67
C VAL A 94 1.87 -11.51 -1.54
N PRO A 95 1.28 -10.38 -1.09
CA PRO A 95 0.29 -10.40 -0.02
C PRO A 95 -0.89 -11.32 -0.32
N TRP A 96 -1.55 -11.85 0.72
CA TRP A 96 -2.76 -12.66 0.56
C TRP A 96 -3.95 -11.88 -0.01
N SER A 97 -3.94 -10.55 0.12
CA SER A 97 -4.91 -9.63 -0.49
C SER A 97 -4.77 -9.50 -2.00
N PHE A 98 -3.64 -9.92 -2.60
CA PHE A 98 -3.40 -9.79 -4.03
C PHE A 98 -4.20 -10.80 -4.85
N ALA A 99 -4.89 -10.33 -5.89
CA ALA A 99 -5.60 -11.15 -6.86
C ALA A 99 -5.34 -10.66 -8.29
N SER A 100 -5.19 -11.59 -9.23
CA SER A 100 -5.10 -11.27 -10.67
C SER A 100 -5.75 -12.34 -11.53
N ALA A 101 -6.76 -11.95 -12.29
CA ALA A 101 -7.46 -12.86 -13.21
C ALA A 101 -6.66 -13.12 -14.49
N ASP A 102 -5.90 -12.13 -14.95
CA ASP A 102 -5.33 -12.08 -16.31
C ASP A 102 -3.81 -11.88 -16.34
N GLY A 103 -3.16 -11.77 -15.18
CA GLY A 103 -1.71 -11.57 -15.04
C GLY A 103 -1.32 -10.11 -14.80
N THR A 104 -2.26 -9.16 -14.92
CA THR A 104 -1.98 -7.76 -14.56
C THR A 104 -1.82 -7.66 -13.05
N PHE A 105 -0.79 -6.96 -12.59
CA PHE A 105 -0.59 -6.68 -11.18
C PHE A 105 -0.25 -5.21 -10.95
N ASP A 106 -0.82 -4.62 -9.91
CA ASP A 106 -0.33 -3.35 -9.39
C ASP A 106 0.90 -3.57 -8.50
N LEU A 107 1.78 -2.58 -8.44
CA LEU A 107 3.01 -2.63 -7.65
C LEU A 107 3.08 -1.45 -6.70
N LEU A 108 3.28 -1.74 -5.42
CA LEU A 108 3.74 -0.79 -4.43
C LEU A 108 5.24 -1.00 -4.18
N ILE A 109 6.07 -0.01 -4.50
CA ILE A 109 7.48 0.00 -4.07
C ILE A 109 7.59 0.85 -2.82
N HIS A 110 7.97 0.26 -1.69
CA HIS A 110 8.17 0.94 -0.43
C HIS A 110 9.66 1.09 -0.11
N PHE A 111 10.10 2.30 0.20
CA PHE A 111 11.48 2.61 0.52
C PHE A 111 11.64 2.83 2.02
N HIS A 112 12.61 2.13 2.59
CA HIS A 112 13.03 2.23 3.98
C HIS A 112 11.97 1.81 5.02
N GLY A 113 12.31 0.80 5.83
CA GLY A 113 11.46 0.35 6.94
C GLY A 113 11.49 -1.16 7.13
N ASN A 114 10.73 -1.66 8.11
CA ASN A 114 10.58 -3.10 8.31
C ASN A 114 9.75 -3.70 7.15
N ALA A 115 10.34 -4.63 6.40
CA ALA A 115 9.73 -5.17 5.18
C ALA A 115 8.48 -6.00 5.43
N GLU A 116 8.47 -6.80 6.50
CA GLU A 116 7.31 -7.61 6.89
C GLU A 116 6.18 -6.72 7.39
N LEU A 117 6.49 -5.69 8.18
CA LEU A 117 5.50 -4.70 8.64
C LEU A 117 4.78 -4.03 7.47
N VAL A 118 5.52 -3.64 6.42
CA VAL A 118 4.93 -3.04 5.21
C VAL A 118 4.05 -4.04 4.49
N ALA A 119 4.53 -5.27 4.26
CA ALA A 119 3.77 -6.31 3.57
C ALA A 119 2.48 -6.68 4.32
N GLU A 120 2.54 -6.82 5.65
CA GLU A 120 1.37 -7.07 6.50
C GLU A 120 0.41 -5.87 6.50
N SER A 121 0.93 -4.64 6.50
CA SER A 121 0.10 -3.44 6.43
C SER A 121 -0.68 -3.35 5.11
N VAL A 122 -0.03 -3.68 3.99
CA VAL A 122 -0.68 -3.76 2.67
C VAL A 122 -1.81 -4.79 2.68
N ALA A 123 -1.54 -5.96 3.26
CA ALA A 123 -2.52 -7.02 3.34
C ALA A 123 -3.71 -6.65 4.25
N ALA A 124 -3.43 -6.05 5.41
CA ALA A 124 -4.43 -5.57 6.35
C ALA A 124 -5.31 -4.46 5.77
N ALA A 125 -4.75 -3.57 4.95
CA ALA A 125 -5.51 -2.55 4.23
C ALA A 125 -6.36 -3.11 3.07
N GLY A 126 -6.20 -4.38 2.71
CA GLY A 126 -6.90 -5.01 1.59
C GLY A 126 -6.46 -4.49 0.23
N LEU A 127 -5.23 -3.97 0.12
CA LEU A 127 -4.65 -3.52 -1.14
C LEU A 127 -4.23 -4.75 -1.96
N SER A 128 -4.79 -4.89 -3.16
CA SER A 128 -4.45 -5.98 -4.09
C SER A 128 -3.27 -5.57 -4.99
N ALA A 129 -2.06 -5.67 -4.45
CA ALA A 129 -0.82 -5.34 -5.17
C ALA A 129 0.33 -6.25 -4.76
N LEU A 130 1.33 -6.38 -5.63
CA LEU A 130 2.65 -6.86 -5.24
C LEU A 130 3.39 -5.77 -4.48
N VAL A 131 4.28 -6.16 -3.55
CA VAL A 131 4.97 -5.21 -2.67
C VAL A 131 6.46 -5.46 -2.74
N LEU A 132 7.21 -4.48 -3.25
CA LEU A 132 8.67 -4.50 -3.21
C LEU A 132 9.14 -3.55 -2.10
N VAL A 133 9.79 -4.07 -1.05
CA VAL A 133 10.38 -3.23 -0.01
C VAL A 133 11.89 -3.12 -0.22
N VAL A 134 12.38 -1.91 -0.39
CA VAL A 134 13.79 -1.61 -0.70
C VAL A 134 14.45 -0.95 0.51
N ASN A 135 15.48 -1.60 1.04
CA ASN A 135 16.28 -1.13 2.17
C ASN A 135 17.76 -1.13 1.79
N VAL A 136 18.28 0.01 1.34
CA VAL A 136 19.65 0.11 0.79
C VAL A 136 20.66 0.81 1.70
N GLY A 137 20.22 1.23 2.89
CA GLY A 137 21.12 1.85 3.87
C GLY A 137 20.39 2.78 4.84
N VAL A 138 21.22 3.52 5.58
CA VAL A 138 20.82 4.52 6.58
C VAL A 138 20.87 5.91 5.95
N GLY A 139 19.87 6.74 6.23
CA GLY A 139 19.78 8.10 5.71
C GLY A 139 19.36 8.16 4.24
N SER A 140 18.79 9.30 3.82
CA SER A 140 18.20 9.45 2.49
C SER A 140 19.21 9.41 1.35
N GLY A 141 20.49 9.73 1.62
CA GLY A 141 21.56 9.73 0.63
C GLY A 141 21.83 8.37 -0.02
N ALA A 142 21.65 7.26 0.72
CA ALA A 142 21.81 5.91 0.15
C ALA A 142 20.72 5.61 -0.91
N TYR A 143 19.49 6.01 -0.62
CA TYR A 143 18.35 5.88 -1.53
C TYR A 143 18.49 6.81 -2.74
N ASP A 144 18.89 8.06 -2.50
CA ASP A 144 19.21 9.05 -3.52
C ASP A 144 20.27 8.54 -4.50
N THR A 145 21.37 7.99 -3.99
CA THR A 145 22.46 7.45 -4.81
C THR A 145 22.00 6.27 -5.65
N ARG A 146 21.24 5.33 -5.06
CA ARG A 146 20.77 4.12 -5.76
C ARG A 146 19.84 4.43 -6.93
N TYR A 147 19.02 5.48 -6.82
CA TYR A 147 18.05 5.89 -7.85
C TYR A 147 18.50 7.10 -8.68
N GLY A 148 19.73 7.58 -8.48
CA GLY A 148 20.34 8.63 -9.29
C GLY A 148 20.53 8.26 -10.76
N PRO A 149 21.04 7.04 -11.09
CA PRO A 149 21.18 6.58 -12.46
C PRO A 149 19.82 6.43 -13.17
N PRO A 150 19.69 6.88 -14.44
CA PRO A 150 18.49 6.67 -15.24
C PRO A 150 18.13 5.18 -15.39
N GLY A 151 16.83 4.88 -15.49
CA GLY A 151 16.33 3.52 -15.76
C GLY A 151 16.33 2.56 -14.56
N MET A 152 16.76 2.98 -13.36
CA MET A 152 16.78 2.07 -12.21
C MET A 152 15.39 1.61 -11.76
N LEU A 153 14.38 2.46 -11.87
CA LEU A 153 12.99 2.06 -11.60
C LEU A 153 12.54 0.99 -12.61
N ASP A 154 12.87 1.15 -13.88
CA ASP A 154 12.49 0.22 -14.97
C ASP A 154 13.14 -1.13 -14.75
N PHE A 155 14.41 -1.13 -14.35
CA PHE A 155 15.13 -2.33 -13.97
C PHE A 155 14.44 -3.05 -12.80
N ASP A 156 14.09 -2.34 -11.73
CA ASP A 156 13.41 -2.94 -10.58
C ASP A 156 12.04 -3.52 -11.00
N VAL A 157 11.27 -2.80 -11.81
CA VAL A 157 9.97 -3.25 -12.35
C VAL A 157 10.13 -4.50 -13.21
N ALA A 158 11.09 -4.53 -14.14
CA ALA A 158 11.35 -5.68 -14.99
C ALA A 158 11.70 -6.93 -14.16
N ARG A 159 12.53 -6.75 -13.14
CA ARG A 159 12.90 -7.83 -12.19
C ARG A 159 11.72 -8.31 -11.36
N VAL A 160 10.77 -7.44 -11.01
CA VAL A 160 9.51 -7.83 -10.36
C VAL A 160 8.64 -8.64 -11.32
N VAL A 161 8.49 -8.23 -12.59
CA VAL A 161 7.71 -8.97 -13.60
C VAL A 161 8.26 -10.39 -13.79
N GLU A 162 9.58 -10.52 -13.91
CA GLU A 162 10.26 -11.82 -14.06
C GLU A 162 10.06 -12.68 -12.81
N THR A 163 10.17 -12.09 -11.62
CA THR A 163 9.99 -12.82 -10.36
C THR A 163 8.53 -13.24 -10.14
N ALA A 164 7.56 -12.38 -10.47
CA ALA A 164 6.14 -12.73 -10.40
C ALA A 164 5.81 -13.89 -11.34
N SER A 165 6.37 -13.88 -12.55
CA SER A 165 6.25 -14.99 -13.51
C SER A 165 6.86 -16.28 -12.95
N ALA A 166 8.06 -16.21 -12.40
CA ALA A 166 8.75 -17.35 -11.78
C ALA A 166 8.00 -17.91 -10.55
N ARG A 167 7.26 -17.06 -9.83
CA ARG A 167 6.37 -17.47 -8.73
C ARG A 167 5.04 -18.04 -9.21
N GLY A 168 4.77 -18.11 -10.51
CA GLY A 168 3.58 -18.75 -11.08
C GLY A 168 2.46 -17.80 -11.50
N LEU A 169 2.70 -16.47 -11.54
CA LEU A 169 1.75 -15.53 -12.13
C LEU A 169 1.82 -15.61 -13.66
N ARG A 170 0.82 -16.20 -14.29
CA ARG A 170 0.79 -16.34 -15.74
C ARG A 170 0.53 -15.00 -16.43
N GLY A 171 1.35 -14.65 -17.42
CA GLY A 171 1.19 -13.40 -18.18
C GLY A 171 1.44 -12.14 -17.33
N ALA A 172 2.35 -12.24 -16.35
CA ALA A 172 2.68 -11.16 -15.43
C ALA A 172 3.02 -9.87 -16.19
N ARG A 173 2.31 -8.79 -15.88
CA ARG A 173 2.61 -7.45 -16.39
C ARG A 173 2.18 -6.39 -15.40
N LEU A 174 2.97 -5.32 -15.34
CA LEU A 174 2.67 -4.19 -14.47
C LEU A 174 1.40 -3.47 -14.97
N GLY A 175 0.47 -3.24 -14.05
CA GLY A 175 -0.63 -2.29 -14.18
C GLY A 175 -0.20 -0.94 -13.62
N ARG A 176 -0.66 -0.60 -12.42
CA ARG A 176 -0.36 0.69 -11.77
C ARG A 176 0.84 0.60 -10.84
N LEU A 177 1.53 1.71 -10.71
CA LEU A 177 2.69 1.86 -9.85
C LEU A 177 2.42 2.91 -8.76
N ALA A 178 2.66 2.54 -7.51
CA ALA A 178 2.72 3.44 -6.37
C ALA A 178 4.12 3.40 -5.74
N LEU A 179 4.57 4.55 -5.25
CA LEU A 179 5.78 4.68 -4.45
C LEU A 179 5.40 5.06 -3.02
N ALA A 180 5.98 4.38 -2.04
CA ALA A 180 5.82 4.73 -0.64
C ALA A 180 7.18 4.89 0.04
N ALA A 181 7.27 5.74 1.05
CA ALA A 181 8.47 5.87 1.86
C ALA A 181 8.14 6.14 3.32
N TRP A 182 9.01 5.65 4.19
CA TRP A 182 9.12 6.09 5.57
C TRP A 182 10.52 6.66 5.82
N SER A 183 10.63 7.71 6.64
CA SER A 183 11.91 8.32 7.00
C SER A 183 12.82 8.57 5.78
N ALA A 184 14.04 8.06 5.77
CA ALA A 184 15.03 8.16 4.70
C ALA A 184 14.57 7.76 3.28
N GLY A 185 13.50 6.97 3.14
CA GLY A 185 13.05 6.46 1.84
C GLY A 185 12.67 7.54 0.82
N TYR A 186 12.35 8.77 1.26
CA TYR A 186 12.01 9.87 0.35
C TYR A 186 13.12 10.19 -0.65
N GLY A 187 14.38 9.88 -0.33
CA GLY A 187 15.52 10.11 -1.24
C GLY A 187 15.39 9.35 -2.57
N ALA A 188 14.86 8.13 -2.54
CA ALA A 188 14.58 7.37 -3.76
C ALA A 188 13.47 8.03 -4.58
N ILE A 189 12.36 8.36 -3.91
CA ILE A 189 11.19 8.95 -4.57
C ILE A 189 11.55 10.28 -5.23
N GLY A 190 12.32 11.14 -4.56
CA GLY A 190 12.74 12.42 -5.14
C GLY A 190 13.51 12.26 -6.45
N ARG A 191 14.42 11.29 -6.53
CA ARG A 191 15.17 10.98 -7.75
C ARG A 191 14.32 10.37 -8.84
N ILE A 192 13.42 9.47 -8.47
CA ILE A 192 12.48 8.84 -9.42
C ILE A 192 11.57 9.91 -10.03
N LEU A 193 10.96 10.75 -9.21
CA LEU A 193 10.01 11.78 -9.67
C LEU A 193 10.67 12.93 -10.44
N ALA A 194 11.98 13.14 -10.29
CA ALA A 194 12.73 14.13 -11.06
C ALA A 194 12.90 13.76 -12.55
N ARG A 195 12.55 12.52 -12.95
CA ARG A 195 12.59 12.06 -14.35
C ARG A 195 11.18 12.00 -14.91
N ASP A 196 10.94 12.61 -16.06
CA ASP A 196 9.59 12.75 -16.61
C ASP A 196 9.00 11.39 -17.02
N GLU A 197 9.82 10.48 -17.54
CA GLU A 197 9.38 9.13 -17.91
C GLU A 197 8.88 8.37 -16.67
N ALA A 198 9.64 8.39 -15.58
CA ALA A 198 9.25 7.74 -14.34
C ALA A 198 8.06 8.46 -13.66
N PHE A 199 8.05 9.79 -13.64
CA PHE A 199 6.97 10.61 -13.11
C PHE A 199 5.63 10.28 -13.77
N SER A 200 5.63 10.09 -15.10
CA SER A 200 4.42 9.76 -15.86
C SER A 200 3.80 8.43 -15.42
N ARG A 201 4.63 7.41 -15.18
CA ARG A 201 4.19 6.05 -14.80
C ARG A 201 3.72 5.93 -13.36
N VAL A 202 4.20 6.77 -12.45
CA VAL A 202 3.84 6.70 -11.04
C VAL A 202 2.45 7.30 -10.86
N SER A 203 1.50 6.47 -10.45
CA SER A 203 0.11 6.86 -10.21
C SER A 203 -0.13 7.44 -8.82
N ALA A 204 0.70 7.05 -7.85
CA ALA A 204 0.54 7.44 -6.45
C ALA A 204 1.87 7.56 -5.68
N VAL A 205 1.92 8.50 -4.73
CA VAL A 205 3.01 8.70 -3.78
C VAL A 205 2.44 8.73 -2.35
N LEU A 206 2.99 7.90 -1.47
CA LEU A 206 2.61 7.81 -0.05
C LEU A 206 3.83 8.08 0.85
N LEU A 207 3.77 9.11 1.70
CA LEU A 207 4.88 9.52 2.56
C LEU A 207 4.48 9.39 4.04
N CYS A 208 5.11 8.46 4.75
CA CYS A 208 4.92 8.22 6.18
C CYS A 208 6.02 8.95 6.95
N ASP A 209 5.77 10.19 7.38
CA ASP A 209 6.75 11.03 8.09
C ASP A 209 8.15 11.02 7.45
N ALA A 210 8.19 11.14 6.13
CA ALA A 210 9.40 10.84 5.35
C ALA A 210 10.07 12.08 4.74
N LEU A 211 9.29 13.04 4.23
CA LEU A 211 9.84 14.10 3.38
C LEU A 211 10.60 15.14 4.19
N HIS A 212 11.93 15.12 4.10
CA HIS A 212 12.80 16.18 4.60
C HIS A 212 13.41 16.97 3.45
N SER A 213 13.92 18.16 3.76
CA SER A 213 14.71 18.97 2.83
C SER A 213 15.84 19.68 3.57
N ASN A 214 16.74 20.32 2.84
CA ASN A 214 17.70 21.25 3.43
C ASN A 214 17.04 22.62 3.66
N PHE A 215 17.73 23.47 4.41
CA PHE A 215 17.47 24.91 4.37
C PHE A 215 18.35 25.57 3.31
N VAL A 216 17.87 26.65 2.68
CA VAL A 216 18.60 27.35 1.60
C VAL A 216 19.97 27.83 2.09
N ASN A 217 20.03 28.38 3.32
CA ASN A 217 21.24 28.96 3.91
C ASN A 217 21.42 28.47 5.35
N LYS A 218 22.68 28.45 5.85
CA LYS A 218 22.94 28.29 7.28
C LYS A 218 22.24 29.41 8.07
N GLY A 219 21.43 29.05 9.07
CA GLY A 219 20.70 30.00 9.92
C GLY A 219 19.34 30.45 9.37
N SER A 220 18.99 30.08 8.13
CA SER A 220 17.62 30.22 7.61
C SER A 220 16.77 29.01 8.00
N ARG A 221 15.47 29.20 8.22
CA ARG A 221 14.47 28.12 8.26
C ARG A 221 13.67 28.01 6.97
N GLU A 222 14.11 28.71 5.93
CA GLU A 222 13.51 28.62 4.60
C GLU A 222 13.86 27.28 3.98
N VAL A 223 12.83 26.50 3.66
CA VAL A 223 12.95 25.19 3.02
C VAL A 223 13.54 25.37 1.62
N ASP A 224 14.55 24.57 1.30
CA ASP A 224 15.10 24.46 -0.05
C ASP A 224 14.04 23.81 -0.97
N MET A 225 13.38 24.65 -1.75
CA MET A 225 12.30 24.28 -2.66
C MET A 225 12.79 23.46 -3.86
N GLU A 226 14.04 23.64 -4.29
CA GLU A 226 14.59 22.89 -5.43
C GLU A 226 14.62 21.39 -5.12
N ARG A 227 14.99 21.05 -3.88
CA ARG A 227 15.05 19.64 -3.44
C ARG A 227 13.69 18.97 -3.32
N ILE A 228 12.63 19.74 -3.08
CA ILE A 228 11.26 19.21 -2.99
C ILE A 228 10.42 19.47 -4.25
N ALA A 229 10.97 20.13 -5.27
CA ALA A 229 10.26 20.46 -6.51
C ALA A 229 9.57 19.25 -7.17
N PRO A 230 10.18 18.03 -7.24
CA PRO A 230 9.49 16.87 -7.78
C PRO A 230 8.23 16.48 -7.00
N PHE A 231 8.24 16.66 -5.67
CA PHE A 231 7.09 16.40 -4.81
C PHE A 231 6.03 17.47 -4.95
N VAL A 232 6.41 18.75 -5.02
CA VAL A 232 5.47 19.86 -5.27
C VAL A 232 4.73 19.64 -6.59
N ARG A 233 5.45 19.29 -7.66
CA ARG A 233 4.87 18.98 -8.97
C ARG A 233 3.92 17.78 -8.92
N PHE A 234 4.25 16.74 -8.15
CA PHE A 234 3.38 15.57 -7.99
C PHE A 234 2.13 15.91 -7.17
N ALA A 235 2.29 16.70 -6.10
CA ALA A 235 1.20 17.17 -5.26
C ALA A 235 0.23 18.08 -6.02
N ASP A 236 0.73 18.94 -6.93
CA ASP A 236 -0.10 19.73 -7.85
C ASP A 236 -0.97 18.84 -8.74
N LYS A 237 -0.35 17.80 -9.35
CA LYS A 237 -1.07 16.80 -10.14
C LYS A 237 -2.13 16.04 -9.34
N ALA A 238 -1.84 15.77 -8.06
CA ALA A 238 -2.80 15.15 -7.17
C ALA A 238 -3.94 16.11 -6.77
N ALA A 239 -3.63 17.39 -6.58
CA ALA A 239 -4.64 18.43 -6.35
C ALA A 239 -5.61 18.58 -7.54
N ALA A 240 -5.13 18.34 -8.76
CA ALA A 240 -5.93 18.27 -9.97
C ALA A 240 -6.68 16.93 -10.18
N GLY A 241 -6.47 15.92 -9.33
CA GLY A 241 -7.09 14.60 -9.44
C GLY A 241 -6.46 13.68 -10.50
N GLU A 242 -5.28 14.02 -11.02
CA GLU A 242 -4.57 13.21 -12.03
C GLU A 242 -3.69 12.11 -11.40
N LYS A 243 -3.34 12.25 -10.12
CA LYS A 243 -2.46 11.36 -9.35
C LYS A 243 -2.93 11.31 -7.89
N LEU A 244 -2.43 10.37 -7.09
CA LEU A 244 -2.66 10.35 -5.64
C LEU A 244 -1.41 10.79 -4.88
N PHE A 245 -1.52 11.79 -4.00
CA PHE A 245 -0.44 12.17 -3.10
C PHE A 245 -0.95 12.16 -1.66
N VAL A 246 -0.40 11.27 -0.83
CA VAL A 246 -0.74 11.20 0.60
C VAL A 246 0.51 11.39 1.42
N MET A 247 0.49 12.34 2.33
CA MET A 247 1.59 12.59 3.25
C MET A 247 1.08 12.66 4.68
N THR A 248 1.78 11.98 5.58
CA THR A 248 1.64 12.17 7.02
C THR A 248 2.94 12.73 7.57
N HIS A 249 2.87 13.53 8.63
CA HIS A 249 4.06 13.99 9.33
C HIS A 249 3.83 14.12 10.84
N SER A 250 4.91 14.04 11.59
CA SER A 250 4.97 14.29 13.03
C SER A 250 5.32 15.76 13.33
N GLU A 251 5.53 16.11 14.60
CA GLU A 251 5.99 17.42 15.06
C GLU A 251 7.44 17.36 15.57
N ILE A 252 8.21 16.36 15.13
CA ILE A 252 9.60 16.18 15.57
C ILE A 252 10.42 17.37 15.12
N GLY A 253 11.03 18.05 16.09
CA GLY A 253 11.91 19.18 15.86
C GLY A 253 13.30 18.75 15.43
N GLU A 254 13.87 19.45 14.45
CA GLU A 254 15.26 19.34 14.02
C GLU A 254 15.78 20.73 13.63
N PHE A 255 17.09 20.93 13.76
CA PHE A 255 17.75 22.20 13.48
C PHE A 255 18.73 22.13 12.32
N ARG A 256 19.13 20.93 11.89
CA ARG A 256 20.12 20.74 10.81
C ARG A 256 19.51 20.72 9.42
N TYR A 257 18.22 20.39 9.31
CA TYR A 257 17.48 20.25 8.07
C TYR A 257 15.99 20.51 8.33
N ALA A 258 15.23 20.76 7.26
CA ALA A 258 13.80 21.02 7.33
C ALA A 258 13.05 19.76 7.77
N THR A 259 12.19 19.91 8.78
CA THR A 259 11.35 18.82 9.29
C THR A 259 10.27 18.43 8.29
N THR A 260 9.63 17.29 8.52
CA THR A 260 8.45 16.85 7.75
C THR A 260 7.26 17.82 7.87
N THR A 261 7.12 18.50 9.01
CA THR A 261 6.19 19.63 9.14
C THR A 261 6.55 20.77 8.21
N GLU A 262 7.80 21.23 8.24
CA GLU A 262 8.23 22.39 7.44
C GLU A 262 8.15 22.14 5.94
N THR A 263 8.52 20.93 5.49
CA THR A 263 8.38 20.54 4.08
C THR A 263 6.91 20.38 3.68
N SER A 264 6.07 19.83 4.56
CA SER A 264 4.62 19.75 4.28
C SER A 264 4.01 21.14 4.14
N ASP A 265 4.38 22.09 5.01
CA ASP A 265 3.91 23.46 4.92
C ASP A 265 4.45 24.18 3.69
N ALA A 266 5.68 23.86 3.26
CA ALA A 266 6.25 24.40 2.03
C ALA A 266 5.48 23.93 0.78
N ILE A 267 5.09 22.66 0.72
CA ILE A 267 4.21 22.14 -0.36
C ILE A 267 2.85 22.84 -0.33
N LEU A 268 2.21 22.92 0.84
CA LEU A 268 0.90 23.55 0.98
C LEU A 268 0.93 25.03 0.57
N ARG A 269 1.94 25.78 0.99
CA ARG A 269 2.15 27.17 0.56
C ARG A 269 2.34 27.28 -0.95
N ALA A 270 3.16 26.43 -1.55
CA ALA A 270 3.39 26.44 -3.00
C ALA A 270 2.11 26.21 -3.83
N LEU A 271 1.16 25.45 -3.28
CA LEU A 271 -0.12 25.14 -3.94
C LEU A 271 -1.27 26.08 -3.51
N GLY A 272 -1.01 27.05 -2.62
CA GLY A 272 -2.04 27.90 -2.04
C GLY A 272 -3.15 27.10 -1.34
N ILE A 273 -2.77 26.06 -0.60
CA ILE A 273 -3.69 25.22 0.18
C ILE A 273 -3.53 25.56 1.66
N GLU A 274 -4.63 25.86 2.31
CA GLU A 274 -4.66 26.07 3.75
C GLU A 274 -4.84 24.76 4.50
N ARG A 275 -4.21 24.68 5.66
CA ARG A 275 -4.32 23.57 6.59
C ARG A 275 -5.41 23.87 7.62
N SER A 276 -6.35 22.96 7.79
CA SER A 276 -7.35 23.02 8.85
C SER A 276 -6.88 22.28 10.09
N ARG A 277 -7.41 22.69 11.26
CA ARG A 277 -7.28 21.91 12.50
C ARG A 277 -8.28 20.78 12.47
N THR A 278 -7.84 19.59 12.85
CA THR A 278 -8.70 18.42 13.02
C THR A 278 -8.21 17.60 14.20
N ILE A 279 -9.06 16.75 14.75
CA ILE A 279 -8.67 15.83 15.82
C ILE A 279 -9.17 14.44 15.43
N GLY A 280 -8.25 13.48 15.37
CA GLY A 280 -8.55 12.12 14.97
C GLY A 280 -7.54 11.12 15.52
N TRP A 281 -7.97 9.87 15.64
CA TRP A 281 -7.14 8.76 16.10
C TRP A 281 -7.31 7.62 15.11
N PRO A 282 -6.38 7.43 14.16
CA PRO A 282 -6.44 6.30 13.26
C PRO A 282 -6.45 4.98 14.03
N ASP A 283 -7.13 3.99 13.47
CA ASP A 283 -7.18 2.67 14.08
C ASP A 283 -5.78 2.11 14.30
N ARG A 284 -5.62 1.40 15.42
CA ARG A 284 -4.40 0.66 15.71
C ARG A 284 -4.24 -0.48 14.69
N PRO A 285 -3.00 -0.94 14.43
CA PRO A 285 -2.78 -2.04 13.50
C PRO A 285 -3.52 -3.31 13.96
N ALA A 286 -4.28 -3.91 13.05
CA ALA A 286 -5.07 -5.10 13.35
C ALA A 286 -4.20 -6.36 13.57
N PHE A 287 -2.94 -6.34 13.14
CA PHE A 287 -2.01 -7.47 13.15
C PHE A 287 -0.93 -7.34 14.24
N PRO A 288 -0.39 -8.47 14.77
CA PRO A 288 0.54 -8.45 15.91
C PRO A 288 1.84 -7.67 15.67
N LEU A 289 2.47 -7.83 14.51
CA LEU A 289 3.75 -7.18 14.21
C LEU A 289 3.63 -5.65 14.28
N GLY A 290 2.55 -5.09 13.73
CA GLY A 290 2.28 -3.64 13.77
C GLY A 290 2.11 -3.09 15.18
N ARG A 291 1.66 -3.92 16.14
CA ARG A 291 1.59 -3.53 17.56
C ARG A 291 2.92 -3.72 18.29
N ALA A 292 3.68 -4.76 17.93
CA ALA A 292 4.91 -5.13 18.61
C ALA A 292 6.11 -4.22 18.30
N VAL A 293 6.07 -3.46 17.21
CA VAL A 293 7.14 -2.50 16.86
C VAL A 293 7.14 -1.23 17.71
N MET A 294 6.05 -0.96 18.42
CA MET A 294 5.95 0.20 19.30
C MET A 294 6.57 -0.10 20.66
N SER A 295 7.37 0.83 21.19
CA SER A 295 7.91 0.73 22.56
C SER A 295 6.98 1.34 23.61
N THR A 296 5.98 2.11 23.18
CA THR A 296 4.97 2.77 24.02
C THR A 296 3.55 2.46 23.56
N GLU A 297 2.57 2.75 24.41
CA GLU A 297 1.14 2.64 24.06
C GLU A 297 0.60 3.85 23.27
N ARG A 298 1.47 4.81 22.94
CA ARG A 298 1.07 6.02 22.22
C ARG A 298 0.97 5.72 20.73
N TRP A 299 -0.10 6.18 20.13
CA TRP A 299 -0.39 6.04 18.71
C TRP A 299 -0.66 7.41 18.12
N LEU A 300 -0.75 7.47 16.79
CA LEU A 300 -0.99 8.69 16.04
C LEU A 300 -2.24 9.43 16.56
N GLU A 301 -2.04 10.71 16.88
CA GLU A 301 -3.10 11.65 17.23
C GLU A 301 -3.08 12.78 16.21
N GLN A 302 -4.03 12.76 15.27
CA GLN A 302 -4.12 13.74 14.20
C GLN A 302 -4.48 15.10 14.79
N ARG A 303 -3.80 16.15 14.33
CA ARG A 303 -3.98 17.54 14.77
C ARG A 303 -4.34 18.50 13.64
N SER A 304 -4.07 18.09 12.41
CA SER A 304 -4.35 18.91 11.24
C SER A 304 -4.50 18.09 9.98
N GLU A 305 -5.14 18.69 8.99
CA GLU A 305 -5.29 18.14 7.66
C GLU A 305 -5.30 19.25 6.61
N ALA A 306 -4.95 18.88 5.39
CA ALA A 306 -5.12 19.69 4.20
C ALA A 306 -5.48 18.74 3.05
N GLN A 307 -6.54 19.07 2.32
CA GLN A 307 -7.01 18.24 1.21
C GLN A 307 -7.46 19.11 0.04
N ARG A 308 -7.09 18.70 -1.18
CA ARG A 308 -7.62 19.22 -2.45
C ARG A 308 -7.53 18.10 -3.48
N GLY A 309 -8.62 17.74 -4.16
CA GLY A 309 -8.61 16.60 -5.08
C GLY A 309 -8.14 15.31 -4.38
N ASP A 310 -7.13 14.66 -4.96
CA ASP A 310 -6.45 13.46 -4.43
C ASP A 310 -5.11 13.79 -3.74
N LEU A 311 -4.89 15.07 -3.36
CA LEU A 311 -3.83 15.48 -2.44
C LEU A 311 -4.37 15.45 -1.02
N HIS A 312 -3.72 14.68 -0.15
CA HIS A 312 -4.05 14.54 1.27
C HIS A 312 -2.77 14.73 2.11
N ILE A 313 -2.77 15.72 3.01
CA ILE A 313 -1.68 15.92 3.97
C ILE A 313 -2.29 15.93 5.37
N ALA A 314 -1.83 15.04 6.26
CA ALA A 314 -2.28 14.93 7.64
C ALA A 314 -1.12 15.14 8.61
N GLY A 315 -1.28 16.09 9.54
CA GLY A 315 -0.31 16.33 10.60
C GLY A 315 -0.73 15.64 11.89
N TYR A 316 0.21 14.95 12.52
CA TYR A 316 0.03 14.21 13.75
C TYR A 316 0.93 14.77 14.84
N ARG A 317 0.44 14.75 16.07
CA ARG A 317 1.27 15.06 17.23
C ARG A 317 2.36 14.01 17.37
N GLY A 318 3.60 14.46 17.63
CA GLY A 318 4.69 13.54 17.89
C GLY A 318 6.03 14.24 17.96
N PHE A 319 6.87 13.93 18.95
CA PHE A 319 8.15 14.63 19.19
C PHE A 319 9.32 13.66 19.40
N LYS A 320 9.09 12.35 19.30
CA LYS A 320 10.06 11.31 19.62
C LYS A 320 10.09 10.21 18.54
N GLU A 321 11.10 9.35 18.63
CA GLU A 321 11.29 8.21 17.73
C GLU A 321 10.06 7.29 17.62
N ASP A 322 9.41 6.98 18.74
CA ASP A 322 8.18 6.16 18.73
C ASP A 322 7.06 6.80 17.91
N ASP A 323 6.92 8.14 17.97
CA ASP A 323 5.92 8.85 17.18
C ASP A 323 6.24 8.74 15.68
N HIS A 324 7.52 8.79 15.32
CA HIS A 324 8.00 8.56 13.95
C HIS A 324 7.71 7.12 13.46
N ILE A 325 7.94 6.12 14.31
CA ILE A 325 7.65 4.71 14.01
C ILE A 325 6.15 4.48 13.85
N ALA A 326 5.31 5.18 14.62
CA ALA A 326 3.85 5.05 14.55
C ALA A 326 3.30 5.34 13.13
N HIS A 327 3.93 6.25 12.37
CA HIS A 327 3.55 6.52 10.98
C HIS A 327 3.69 5.31 10.06
N LEU A 328 4.76 4.52 10.22
CA LEU A 328 4.92 3.26 9.49
C LEU A 328 3.99 2.18 10.06
N ALA A 329 3.95 2.04 11.38
CA ALA A 329 3.15 1.02 12.04
C ALA A 329 1.65 1.13 11.70
N GLN A 330 1.13 2.34 11.58
CA GLN A 330 -0.28 2.61 11.27
C GLN A 330 -0.55 2.90 9.78
N MET A 331 0.38 2.60 8.87
CA MET A 331 0.19 2.90 7.43
C MET A 331 -1.04 2.22 6.83
N SER A 332 -1.48 1.08 7.40
CA SER A 332 -2.70 0.36 7.04
C SER A 332 -4.00 1.12 7.34
N SER A 333 -3.97 2.04 8.30
CA SER A 333 -5.11 2.87 8.72
C SER A 333 -4.97 4.33 8.30
N THR A 334 -3.81 4.75 7.78
CA THR A 334 -3.54 6.16 7.40
C THR A 334 -3.40 6.32 5.89
N VAL A 335 -2.27 5.93 5.30
CA VAL A 335 -1.97 6.24 3.90
C VAL A 335 -2.50 5.20 2.90
N LEU A 336 -2.54 3.92 3.27
CA LEU A 336 -2.97 2.84 2.38
C LEU A 336 -4.48 2.88 2.03
N PRO A 337 -5.41 3.25 2.94
CA PRO A 337 -6.83 3.33 2.60
C PRO A 337 -7.12 4.28 1.43
N ALA A 338 -6.41 5.41 1.35
CA ALA A 338 -6.53 6.35 0.24
C ALA A 338 -6.07 5.73 -1.09
N LEU A 339 -4.99 4.95 -1.09
CA LEU A 339 -4.53 4.21 -2.27
C LEU A 339 -5.54 3.16 -2.73
N VAL A 340 -6.09 2.40 -1.78
CA VAL A 340 -7.15 1.41 -2.05
C VAL A 340 -8.35 2.08 -2.71
N ALA A 341 -8.80 3.23 -2.19
CA ALA A 341 -9.92 3.98 -2.75
C ALA A 341 -9.61 4.52 -4.16
N TYR A 342 -8.45 5.14 -4.34
CA TYR A 342 -7.99 5.72 -5.60
C TYR A 342 -7.93 4.69 -6.73
N TRP A 343 -7.32 3.52 -6.45
CA TRP A 343 -7.20 2.44 -7.43
C TRP A 343 -8.55 1.75 -7.70
N LYS A 344 -9.44 1.60 -6.70
CA LYS A 344 -10.80 1.09 -6.96
C LYS A 344 -11.64 2.02 -7.84
N ARG A 345 -11.45 3.33 -7.72
CA ARG A 345 -12.16 4.32 -8.55
C ARG A 345 -11.67 4.28 -10.00
N SER A 346 -10.36 4.20 -10.18
CA SER A 346 -9.73 4.17 -11.51
C SER A 346 -10.14 2.92 -12.31
N SER A 347 -10.28 1.77 -11.66
CA SER A 347 -10.69 0.52 -12.34
C SER A 347 -12.16 0.45 -12.76
N ARG A 348 -12.97 1.47 -12.43
CA ARG A 348 -14.39 1.55 -12.87
C ARG A 348 -14.59 2.45 -14.08
N GLN A 349 -13.53 3.12 -14.54
CA GLN A 349 -13.56 4.05 -15.67
C GLN A 349 -13.05 3.43 -16.98
N ASP A 350 -12.48 2.22 -16.90
CA ASP A 350 -12.05 1.38 -18.03
C ASP A 350 -13.08 0.27 -18.29
#